data_AF-A0A529QI50-F1
#
_entry.id   AF-A0A529QI50-F1
#
_cell.length_a   1.000
_cell.length_b   1.000
_cell.length_c   1.000
_cell.angle_alpha   90.00
_cell.angle_beta   90.00
_cell.angle_gamma   90.00
#
_symmetry.space_group_name_H-M   'P 1'
#
loop_
_entity.id
_entity.type
_entity.pdbx_description
1 polymer ?
#
loop_
_entity_poly.entity_id
_entity_poly.type
_entity_poly.pdbx_seq_one_letter_code
_entity_poly.pdbx_strand_id
1 'polypeptide(L)'
;MCVKCDYTIHRASHHFGWNRDFEPALTAKPGSTIHFECLDSSGGQFDANSTLADVSTMDFGKVNPVTGPVYVEGAMPGDALKITLRHFEPSGLGWTANIPGFGLLADQFKEPALHIWKYDAASTAPALYGPGGRVPLKPFAGTIGVAPAEPGLHSVV
;
A
#
# COMPACT_ATOMS: atom_id res chain seq x y z
N MET A 1 6.97 5.59 -19.65
CA MET A 1 7.15 7.02 -19.98
C MET A 1 7.43 7.73 -18.67
N CYS A 2 8.53 8.47 -18.54
CA CYS A 2 8.88 9.12 -17.27
C CYS A 2 7.85 10.22 -16.95
N VAL A 3 7.25 10.16 -15.75
CA VAL A 3 6.37 11.21 -15.25
C VAL A 3 7.22 12.20 -14.46
N LYS A 4 7.23 13.46 -14.88
CA LYS A 4 7.88 14.52 -14.10
C LYS A 4 7.03 14.81 -12.85
N CYS A 5 7.62 14.62 -11.68
CA CYS A 5 7.00 14.94 -10.40
C CYS A 5 7.61 16.21 -9.81
N ASP A 6 6.78 17.02 -9.16
CA ASP A 6 7.19 18.23 -8.43
C ASP A 6 7.79 17.87 -7.07
N TYR A 7 7.31 16.76 -6.49
CA TYR A 7 7.72 16.27 -5.18
C TYR A 7 7.92 14.74 -5.19
N THR A 8 8.72 14.27 -4.25
CA THR A 8 8.78 12.85 -3.86
C THR A 8 8.57 12.76 -2.37
N ILE A 9 7.72 11.83 -1.94
CA ILE A 9 7.58 11.46 -0.54
C ILE A 9 8.11 10.03 -0.38
N HIS A 10 9.07 9.86 0.53
CA HIS A 10 9.77 8.60 0.69
C HIS A 10 9.02 7.67 1.65
N ARG A 11 9.24 6.37 1.50
CA ARG A 11 8.58 5.32 2.30
C ARG A 11 8.75 5.47 3.81
N ALA A 12 9.74 6.23 4.29
CA ALA A 12 9.94 6.52 5.71
C ALA A 12 8.85 7.45 6.29
N SER A 13 8.21 8.25 5.45
CA SER A 13 7.10 9.14 5.83
C SER A 13 5.77 8.40 5.71
N HIS A 14 5.53 7.45 6.61
CA HIS A 14 4.29 6.67 6.66
C HIS A 14 3.69 6.62 8.07
N HIS A 15 2.43 6.20 8.14
CA HIS A 15 1.68 6.05 9.37
C HIS A 15 0.75 4.82 9.32
N PHE A 16 0.36 4.31 10.49
CA PHE A 16 -0.51 3.13 10.67
C PHE A 16 -1.87 3.54 11.24
N GLY A 17 -2.71 4.16 10.40
CA GLY A 17 -4.00 4.72 10.79
C GLY A 17 -4.25 6.08 10.15
N TRP A 18 -5.47 6.59 10.21
CA TRP A 18 -5.83 7.94 9.78
C TRP A 18 -5.99 8.85 11.00
N ASN A 19 -5.32 10.00 10.99
CA ASN A 19 -5.48 11.01 12.04
C ASN A 19 -5.30 12.41 11.42
N ARG A 20 -6.25 13.32 11.70
CA ARG A 20 -6.22 14.69 11.20
C ARG A 20 -5.12 15.55 11.85
N ASP A 21 -4.61 15.12 12.99
CA ASP A 21 -3.60 15.84 13.78
C ASP A 21 -2.17 15.37 13.42
N PHE A 22 -1.99 14.49 12.44
CA PHE A 22 -0.66 14.15 11.93
C PHE A 22 -0.02 15.33 11.21
N GLU A 23 1.25 15.59 11.53
CA GLU A 23 2.05 16.59 10.83
C GLU A 23 2.18 16.21 9.35
N PRO A 24 1.89 17.15 8.42
CA PRO A 24 2.07 16.92 7.00
C PRO A 24 3.52 16.58 6.66
N ALA A 25 3.73 15.44 6.00
CA ALA A 25 5.02 15.11 5.44
C ALA A 25 5.33 15.94 4.17
N LEU A 26 4.30 16.53 3.56
CA LEU A 26 4.40 17.45 2.43
C LEU A 26 3.23 18.43 2.41
N THR A 27 3.49 19.69 2.09
CA THR A 27 2.47 20.67 1.68
C THR A 27 2.55 20.88 0.18
N ALA A 28 1.43 20.76 -0.53
CA ALA A 28 1.38 20.87 -1.99
C ALA A 28 0.20 21.71 -2.48
N LYS A 29 0.38 22.37 -3.61
CA LYS A 29 -0.67 23.13 -4.28
C LYS A 29 -1.56 22.22 -5.14
N PRO A 30 -2.86 22.54 -5.32
CA PRO A 30 -3.68 21.89 -6.33
C PRO A 30 -2.99 21.87 -7.70
N GLY A 31 -3.01 20.71 -8.35
CA GLY A 31 -2.34 20.49 -9.65
C GLY A 31 -0.90 19.97 -9.57
N SER A 32 -0.29 19.92 -8.38
CA SER A 32 1.04 19.33 -8.19
C SER A 32 1.04 17.83 -8.51
N THR A 33 2.15 17.33 -9.05
CA THR A 33 2.40 15.90 -9.27
C THR A 33 3.38 15.38 -8.22
N ILE A 34 3.00 14.33 -7.50
CA ILE A 34 3.78 13.78 -6.38
C ILE A 34 4.12 12.32 -6.68
N HIS A 35 5.40 11.97 -6.50
CA HIS A 35 5.84 10.58 -6.48
C HIS A 35 5.76 10.04 -5.05
N PHE A 36 5.07 8.92 -4.86
CA PHE A 36 4.98 8.21 -3.58
C PHE A 36 5.80 6.94 -3.62
N GLU A 37 6.78 6.83 -2.73
CA GLU A 37 7.38 5.55 -2.40
C GLU A 37 6.58 4.92 -1.25
N CYS A 38 5.97 3.77 -1.51
CA CYS A 38 5.15 3.06 -0.53
C CYS A 38 5.84 1.79 -0.03
N LEU A 39 5.59 1.45 1.23
CA LEU A 39 5.78 0.09 1.72
C LEU A 39 4.61 -0.79 1.23
N ASP A 40 4.84 -2.10 1.13
CA ASP A 40 3.75 -3.04 0.88
C ASP A 40 2.82 -3.17 2.11
N SER A 41 1.69 -3.86 1.94
CA SER A 41 0.66 -4.00 2.98
C SER A 41 1.14 -4.71 4.26
N SER A 42 2.28 -5.40 4.26
CA SER A 42 2.86 -5.98 5.47
C SER A 42 3.70 -4.96 6.25
N GLY A 43 3.95 -3.76 5.71
CA GLY A 43 4.92 -2.83 6.29
C GLY A 43 6.37 -3.26 6.11
N GLY A 44 6.65 -4.08 5.08
CA GLY A 44 7.98 -4.62 4.81
C GLY A 44 8.36 -5.80 5.72
N GLN A 45 7.38 -6.46 6.33
CA GLN A 45 7.61 -7.66 7.15
C GLN A 45 7.88 -8.92 6.31
N PHE A 46 7.51 -8.91 5.02
CA PHE A 46 7.83 -9.99 4.09
C PHE A 46 8.86 -9.57 3.04
N ASP A 47 9.74 -10.51 2.70
CA ASP A 47 10.74 -10.38 1.66
C ASP A 47 10.78 -11.62 0.74
N ALA A 48 11.78 -11.66 -0.15
CA ALA A 48 11.95 -12.73 -1.13
C ALA A 48 12.25 -14.13 -0.54
N ASN A 49 12.61 -14.20 0.75
CA ASN A 49 12.97 -15.39 1.50
C ASN A 49 11.94 -15.73 2.60
N SER A 50 10.90 -14.92 2.76
CA SER A 50 9.84 -15.20 3.74
C SER A 50 9.19 -16.56 3.49
N THR A 51 8.86 -17.18 4.61
CA THR A 51 8.36 -18.54 4.75
C THR A 51 7.01 -18.53 5.43
N LEU A 52 6.39 -19.70 5.49
CA LEU A 52 5.12 -19.88 6.18
C LEU A 52 5.17 -19.47 7.66
N ALA A 53 6.32 -19.66 8.32
CA ALA A 53 6.50 -19.30 9.72
C ALA A 53 6.35 -17.79 9.96
N ASP A 54 6.76 -16.97 8.99
CA ASP A 54 6.71 -15.51 9.10
C ASP A 54 5.26 -14.99 9.07
N VAL A 55 4.33 -15.72 8.45
CA VAL A 55 2.90 -15.36 8.44
C VAL A 55 2.32 -15.36 9.85
N SER A 56 2.71 -16.34 10.66
CA SER A 56 2.23 -16.48 12.04
C SER A 56 2.83 -15.45 13.00
N THR A 57 3.97 -14.84 12.64
CA THR A 57 4.65 -13.83 13.46
C THR A 57 4.42 -12.39 12.97
N MET A 58 3.58 -12.20 11.96
CA MET A 58 3.28 -10.89 11.40
C MET A 58 2.61 -9.98 12.45
N ASP A 59 3.19 -8.81 12.65
CA ASP A 59 2.66 -7.77 13.53
C ASP A 59 1.53 -7.01 12.82
N PHE A 60 0.29 -7.31 13.20
CA PHE A 60 -0.92 -6.64 12.72
C PHE A 60 -1.00 -5.16 13.10
N GLY A 61 -0.24 -4.69 14.09
CA GLY A 61 -0.12 -3.26 14.38
C GLY A 61 0.66 -2.47 13.32
N LYS A 62 1.36 -3.18 12.42
CA LYS A 62 2.22 -2.60 11.38
C LYS A 62 1.79 -2.96 9.96
N VAL A 63 0.55 -3.42 9.78
CA VAL A 63 0.02 -3.70 8.44
C VAL A 63 -0.64 -2.45 7.85
N ASN A 64 -0.69 -2.40 6.53
CA ASN A 64 -1.24 -1.30 5.73
C ASN A 64 -0.72 0.10 6.12
N PRO A 65 0.61 0.32 6.15
CA PRO A 65 1.13 1.67 6.26
C PRO A 65 0.64 2.53 5.09
N VAL A 66 0.33 3.78 5.37
CA VAL A 66 -0.04 4.76 4.35
C VAL A 66 1.03 5.85 4.32
N THR A 67 1.59 6.10 3.13
CA THR A 67 2.60 7.15 2.93
C THR A 67 1.92 8.52 2.87
N GLY A 68 2.42 9.48 3.65
CA GLY A 68 1.76 10.78 3.86
C GLY A 68 1.93 11.30 5.28
N PRO A 69 1.03 12.20 5.74
CA PRO A 69 -0.06 12.82 4.96
C PRO A 69 0.43 13.99 4.09
N VAL A 70 -0.36 14.32 3.07
CA VAL A 70 -0.15 15.52 2.24
C VAL A 70 -1.18 16.57 2.61
N TYR A 71 -0.71 17.76 2.98
CA TYR A 71 -1.56 18.94 3.14
C TYR A 71 -1.76 19.62 1.78
N VAL A 72 -3.01 19.72 1.33
CA VAL A 72 -3.34 20.38 0.06
C VAL A 72 -3.77 21.82 0.34
N GLU A 73 -2.98 22.77 -0.16
CA GLU A 73 -3.24 24.21 0.06
C GLU A 73 -4.65 24.59 -0.42
N GLY A 74 -5.40 25.24 0.47
CA GLY A 74 -6.74 25.76 0.19
C GLY A 74 -7.87 24.73 0.22
N ALA A 75 -7.59 23.44 0.43
CA ALA A 75 -8.64 22.45 0.61
C ALA A 75 -9.32 22.61 1.99
N MET A 76 -10.65 22.61 2.00
CA MET A 76 -11.47 22.84 3.21
C MET A 76 -12.46 21.68 3.45
N PRO A 77 -12.94 21.48 4.70
CA PRO A 77 -14.02 20.55 4.97
C PRO A 77 -15.25 20.83 4.10
N GLY A 78 -15.74 19.81 3.39
CA GLY A 78 -16.82 19.93 2.41
C GLY A 78 -16.35 19.90 0.95
N ASP A 79 -15.05 20.12 0.70
CA ASP A 79 -14.48 19.97 -0.63
C ASP A 79 -14.26 18.50 -1.02
N ALA A 80 -14.01 18.28 -2.31
CA ALA A 80 -13.58 17.00 -2.85
C ALA A 80 -12.17 17.11 -3.45
N LEU A 81 -11.29 16.15 -3.14
CA LEU A 81 -10.01 16.01 -3.81
C LEU A 81 -10.14 15.08 -5.02
N LYS A 82 -9.82 15.60 -6.21
CA LYS A 82 -9.67 14.79 -7.43
C LYS A 82 -8.23 14.35 -7.59
N ILE A 83 -7.96 13.07 -7.37
CA ILE A 83 -6.63 12.48 -7.56
C ILE A 83 -6.58 11.72 -8.88
N THR A 84 -5.51 11.91 -9.66
CA THR A 84 -5.25 11.16 -10.89
C THR A 84 -4.01 10.30 -10.70
N LEU A 85 -4.17 8.98 -10.68
CA LEU A 85 -3.07 8.02 -10.62
C LEU A 85 -2.47 7.89 -12.03
N ARG A 86 -1.29 8.49 -12.24
CA ARG A 86 -0.67 8.58 -13.57
C ARG A 86 0.16 7.36 -13.93
N HIS A 87 0.85 6.79 -12.95
CA HIS A 87 1.80 5.71 -13.16
C HIS A 87 1.98 4.89 -11.89
N PHE A 88 2.33 3.62 -12.05
CA PHE A 88 2.75 2.72 -10.99
C PHE A 88 4.07 2.11 -11.39
N GLU A 89 4.99 2.04 -10.44
CA GLU A 89 6.32 1.42 -10.60
C GLU A 89 6.37 0.20 -9.66
N PRO A 90 6.04 -1.01 -10.16
CA PRO A 90 6.07 -2.20 -9.33
C PRO A 90 7.49 -2.52 -8.84
N SER A 91 7.62 -3.09 -7.64
CA SER A 91 8.93 -3.41 -7.05
C SER A 91 9.58 -4.66 -7.63
N GLY A 92 8.83 -5.50 -8.34
CA GLY A 92 9.24 -6.83 -8.81
C GLY A 92 9.06 -7.94 -7.76
N LEU A 93 8.58 -7.59 -6.57
CA LEU A 93 8.25 -8.51 -5.48
C LEU A 93 6.81 -8.29 -5.04
N GLY A 94 6.12 -9.36 -4.66
CA GLY A 94 4.82 -9.27 -4.01
C GLY A 94 4.58 -10.49 -3.13
N TRP A 95 3.50 -10.47 -2.37
CA TRP A 95 3.11 -11.62 -1.56
C TRP A 95 1.59 -11.78 -1.56
N THR A 96 1.15 -13.00 -1.32
CA THR A 96 -0.24 -13.34 -1.02
C THR A 96 -0.22 -14.35 0.10
N ALA A 97 -1.03 -14.12 1.14
CA ALA A 97 -1.08 -15.02 2.27
C ALA A 97 -2.53 -15.35 2.64
N ASN A 98 -2.72 -16.60 3.08
CA ASN A 98 -3.86 -16.94 3.92
C ASN A 98 -3.40 -16.73 5.36
N ILE A 99 -4.04 -15.79 6.05
CA ILE A 99 -3.70 -15.48 7.44
C ILE A 99 -4.80 -16.09 8.32
N PRO A 100 -4.48 -17.04 9.21
CA PRO A 100 -5.48 -17.70 10.04
C PRO A 100 -6.34 -16.70 10.82
N GLY A 101 -7.68 -16.88 10.74
CA GLY A 101 -8.64 -15.99 11.41
C GLY A 101 -8.94 -14.68 10.67
N PHE A 102 -8.34 -14.42 9.50
CA PHE A 102 -8.54 -13.19 8.73
C PHE A 102 -9.08 -13.47 7.32
N GLY A 103 -10.05 -12.67 6.89
CA GLY A 103 -10.66 -12.75 5.56
C GLY A 103 -11.96 -13.56 5.51
N LEU A 104 -12.58 -13.56 4.32
CA LEU A 104 -13.94 -14.06 4.10
C LEU A 104 -14.12 -15.56 4.42
N LEU A 105 -13.09 -16.38 4.17
CA LEU A 105 -13.14 -17.85 4.26
C LEU A 105 -12.26 -18.39 5.39
N ALA A 106 -12.01 -17.59 6.42
CA ALA A 106 -11.11 -17.94 7.53
C ALA A 106 -11.58 -19.19 8.31
N ASP A 107 -12.87 -19.52 8.28
CA ASP A 107 -13.45 -20.72 8.88
C ASP A 107 -13.15 -22.01 8.08
N GLN A 108 -12.93 -21.87 6.76
CA GLN A 108 -12.63 -22.97 5.83
C GLN A 108 -11.13 -23.15 5.60
N PHE A 109 -10.36 -22.06 5.60
CA PHE A 109 -8.90 -22.07 5.40
C PHE A 109 -8.18 -21.65 6.68
N LYS A 110 -8.11 -22.60 7.62
CA LYS A 110 -7.55 -22.37 8.97
C LYS A 110 -6.02 -22.39 9.00
N GLU A 111 -5.41 -23.11 8.07
CA GLU A 111 -3.95 -23.21 7.97
C GLU A 111 -3.39 -21.98 7.24
N PRO A 112 -2.23 -21.46 7.67
CA PRO A 112 -1.58 -20.39 6.94
C PRO A 112 -1.17 -20.86 5.55
N ALA A 113 -1.05 -19.91 4.62
CA ALA A 113 -0.40 -20.14 3.33
C ALA A 113 0.36 -18.87 2.93
N LEU A 114 1.46 -19.04 2.20
CA LEU A 114 2.24 -17.91 1.67
C LEU A 114 2.67 -18.22 0.24
N HIS A 115 2.48 -17.25 -0.65
CA HIS A 115 3.06 -17.24 -1.97
C HIS A 115 3.85 -15.94 -2.18
N ILE A 116 5.14 -16.07 -2.42
CA ILE A 116 6.02 -14.95 -2.77
C ILE A 116 6.10 -14.83 -4.28
N TRP A 117 5.58 -13.72 -4.80
CA TRP A 117 5.58 -13.38 -6.22
C TRP A 117 6.90 -12.73 -6.61
N LYS A 118 7.52 -13.22 -7.70
CA LYS A 118 8.66 -12.57 -8.36
C LYS A 118 8.28 -12.28 -9.80
N TYR A 119 8.45 -11.04 -10.23
CA TYR A 119 8.09 -10.59 -11.57
C TYR A 119 9.03 -9.46 -12.03
N ASP A 120 9.10 -9.23 -13.34
CA ASP A 120 9.91 -8.15 -13.90
C ASP A 120 9.24 -6.80 -13.62
N ALA A 121 9.90 -5.96 -12.82
CA ALA A 121 9.44 -4.62 -12.46
C ALA A 121 9.30 -3.67 -13.68
N ALA A 122 10.06 -3.92 -14.75
CA ALA A 122 10.01 -3.12 -15.97
C ALA A 122 8.91 -3.55 -16.94
N SER A 123 8.14 -4.59 -16.60
CA SER A 123 7.17 -5.22 -17.48
C SER A 123 5.82 -5.40 -16.79
N THR A 124 4.76 -5.44 -17.58
CA THR A 124 3.41 -5.85 -17.14
C THR A 124 3.07 -7.27 -17.59
N ALA A 125 4.09 -8.07 -17.91
CA ALA A 125 3.90 -9.47 -18.24
C ALA A 125 3.25 -10.22 -17.06
N PRO A 126 2.43 -11.24 -17.33
CA PRO A 126 1.85 -12.06 -16.27
C PRO A 126 2.90 -12.68 -15.35
N ALA A 127 2.68 -12.61 -14.05
CA ALA A 127 3.50 -13.27 -13.03
C ALA A 127 3.17 -14.76 -12.98
N LEU A 128 4.18 -15.61 -12.74
CA LEU A 128 3.99 -17.06 -12.63
C LEU A 128 3.34 -17.41 -11.29
N TYR A 129 2.40 -18.35 -11.32
CA TYR A 129 1.74 -18.91 -10.15
C TYR A 129 1.72 -20.44 -10.21
N GLY A 130 2.41 -21.09 -9.27
CA GLY A 130 2.49 -22.54 -9.22
C GLY A 130 3.15 -23.17 -10.46
N PRO A 131 2.89 -24.46 -10.77
CA PRO A 131 3.62 -25.21 -11.80
C PRO A 131 3.33 -24.78 -13.25
N GLY A 132 2.37 -23.88 -13.47
CA GLY A 132 2.02 -23.43 -14.82
C GLY A 132 1.00 -22.30 -14.93
N GLY A 133 0.52 -21.75 -13.80
CA GLY A 133 -0.41 -20.62 -13.80
C GLY A 133 0.31 -19.32 -14.14
N ARG A 134 -0.45 -18.37 -14.71
CA ARG A 134 0.01 -17.01 -15.03
C ARG A 134 -1.07 -16.01 -14.66
N VAL A 135 -0.73 -15.04 -13.83
CA VAL A 135 -1.65 -14.00 -13.36
C VAL A 135 -1.26 -12.66 -13.97
N PRO A 136 -2.15 -11.97 -14.71
CA PRO A 136 -1.86 -10.66 -15.30
C PRO A 136 -1.47 -9.62 -14.23
N LEU A 137 -0.38 -8.89 -14.46
CA LEU A 137 0.02 -7.80 -13.58
C LEU A 137 -0.81 -6.54 -13.90
N LYS A 138 -1.67 -6.15 -12.96
CA LYS A 138 -2.52 -4.96 -13.04
C LYS A 138 -2.40 -4.15 -11.75
N PRO A 139 -1.37 -3.29 -11.61
CA PRO A 139 -1.15 -2.54 -10.39
C PRO A 139 -2.28 -1.52 -10.16
N PHE A 140 -2.66 -1.35 -8.89
CA PHE A 140 -3.63 -0.37 -8.43
C PHE A 140 -3.30 0.02 -6.98
N ALA A 141 -3.82 1.17 -6.53
CA ALA A 141 -3.69 1.58 -5.14
C ALA A 141 -4.78 0.92 -4.29
N GLY A 142 -4.40 0.08 -3.32
CA GLY A 142 -5.34 -0.55 -2.40
C GLY A 142 -5.94 0.42 -1.38
N THR A 143 -5.12 1.33 -0.86
CA THR A 143 -5.51 2.31 0.15
C THR A 143 -5.17 3.72 -0.32
N ILE A 144 -6.18 4.58 -0.39
CA ILE A 144 -6.05 6.01 -0.65
C ILE A 144 -7.22 6.72 0.03
N GLY A 145 -6.95 7.84 0.70
CA GLY A 145 -7.96 8.52 1.50
C GLY A 145 -7.50 9.84 2.07
N VAL A 146 -8.44 10.50 2.75
CA VAL A 146 -8.21 11.73 3.51
C VAL A 146 -8.46 11.45 5.00
N ALA A 147 -7.85 12.24 5.87
CA ALA A 147 -8.07 12.09 7.30
C ALA A 147 -9.55 12.36 7.67
N PRO A 148 -10.17 11.52 8.53
CA PRO A 148 -11.49 11.81 9.09
C PRO A 148 -11.52 13.11 9.89
N ALA A 149 -12.69 13.74 9.94
CA ALA A 149 -12.89 14.93 10.79
C ALA A 149 -12.90 14.59 12.29
N GLU A 150 -13.27 13.35 12.64
CA GLU A 150 -13.28 12.87 14.02
C GLU A 150 -11.85 12.82 14.59
N PRO A 151 -11.61 13.37 15.80
CA PRO A 151 -10.29 13.31 16.43
C PRO A 151 -9.81 11.89 16.71
N GLY A 152 -8.50 11.73 16.82
CA GLY A 152 -7.88 10.46 17.22
C GLY A 152 -7.44 9.59 16.05
N LEU A 153 -6.91 8.41 16.38
CA LEU A 153 -6.39 7.46 15.41
C LEU A 153 -7.50 6.52 14.94
N HIS A 154 -7.75 6.52 13.65
CA HIS A 154 -8.71 5.63 12.99
C HIS A 154 -7.97 4.50 12.27
N SER A 155 -8.50 3.28 12.33
CA SER A 155 -7.87 2.13 11.67
C SER A 155 -7.85 2.29 10.14
N VAL A 156 -6.78 1.79 9.50
CA VAL A 156 -6.74 1.56 8.04
C VAL A 156 -7.33 0.19 7.67
N VAL A 157 -7.26 -0.77 8.59
CA VAL A 157 -7.75 -2.16 8.46
C VAL A 157 -9.15 -2.27 9.03
#